data_AF-A0A094IVS8-F1
#
_entry.id   AF-A0A094IVS8-F1
#
_cell.length_a   1.000
_cell.length_b   1.000
_cell.length_c   1.000
_cell.angle_alpha   90.00
_cell.angle_beta   90.00
_cell.angle_gamma   90.00
#
_symmetry.space_group_name_H-M   'P 1'
#
loop_
_entity.id
_entity.type
_entity.pdbx_description
1 polymer ?
#
loop_
_entity_poly.entity_id
_entity_poly.type
_entity_poly.pdbx_seq_one_letter_code
_entity_poly.pdbx_strand_id
1 'polypeptide(L)'
;MTRFVLLTLCCFLGSAVAEEPVEIPRSTQVELTDPATKRVYPIYIKVPRSFASNPDKAYPVIYLTDGLYSFQIASGATQLYDKLMSEGGDNLTVKFMIIDEAKHATAFPTTLIQGLDWLYGLPR
;
A
#
# COMPACT_ATOMS: atom_id res chain seq x y z
N MET A 1 16.79 -40.02 52.15
CA MET A 1 15.75 -39.06 51.72
C MET A 1 16.42 -38.01 50.84
N THR A 2 16.48 -38.23 49.54
CA THR A 2 17.06 -37.28 48.57
C THR A 2 16.09 -37.23 47.40
N ARG A 3 15.26 -36.18 47.37
CA ARG A 3 14.28 -35.93 46.32
C ARG A 3 14.99 -35.34 45.10
N PHE A 4 15.06 -36.10 44.01
CA PHE A 4 15.38 -35.58 42.68
C PHE A 4 14.15 -34.82 42.17
N VAL A 5 14.23 -33.49 42.12
CA VAL A 5 13.22 -32.66 41.44
C VAL A 5 13.57 -32.67 39.96
N LEU A 6 12.86 -33.50 39.19
CA LEU A 6 12.93 -33.51 37.74
C LEU A 6 12.24 -32.24 37.23
N LEU A 7 13.04 -31.28 36.78
CA LEU A 7 12.57 -30.03 36.16
C LEU A 7 12.00 -30.37 34.77
N THR A 8 10.70 -30.64 34.68
CA THR A 8 10.00 -30.81 33.41
C THR A 8 9.92 -29.46 32.70
N LEU A 9 10.91 -29.17 31.84
CA LEU A 9 10.87 -28.06 30.90
C LEU A 9 9.78 -28.35 29.86
N CYS A 10 8.56 -27.88 30.15
CA CYS A 10 7.44 -27.95 29.22
C CYS A 10 7.72 -26.97 28.08
N CYS A 11 8.36 -27.45 27.01
CA CYS A 11 8.39 -26.75 25.74
C CYS A 11 6.94 -26.62 25.26
N PHE A 12 6.31 -25.47 25.52
CA PHE A 12 5.15 -25.05 24.76
C PHE A 12 5.59 -24.96 23.30
N LEU A 13 5.32 -26.03 22.54
CA LEU A 13 5.29 -26.04 21.08
C LEU A 13 4.12 -25.14 20.66
N GLY A 14 4.32 -23.83 20.77
CA GLY A 14 3.45 -22.85 20.14
C GLY A 14 3.54 -23.10 18.64
N SER A 15 2.45 -23.59 18.05
CA SER A 15 2.34 -23.60 16.59
C SER A 15 2.36 -22.14 16.14
N ALA A 16 3.40 -21.75 15.41
CA ALA A 16 3.39 -20.47 14.72
C ALA A 16 2.32 -20.57 13.63
N VAL A 17 1.17 -19.94 13.86
CA VAL A 17 0.18 -19.74 12.80
C VAL A 17 0.76 -18.67 11.89
N ALA A 18 1.06 -19.03 10.65
CA ALA A 18 1.41 -18.05 9.64
C ALA A 18 0.19 -17.16 9.40
N GLU A 19 0.32 -15.86 9.59
CA GLU A 19 -0.73 -14.90 9.23
C GLU A 19 -0.91 -14.93 7.71
N GLU A 20 -2.16 -15.04 7.25
CA GLU A 20 -2.41 -15.05 5.81
C GLU A 20 -1.99 -13.70 5.20
N PRO A 21 -1.34 -13.70 4.01
CA PRO A 21 -0.96 -12.46 3.35
C PRO A 21 -2.16 -11.53 3.18
N VAL A 22 -1.98 -10.24 3.47
CA VAL A 22 -3.01 -9.24 3.26
C VAL A 22 -3.29 -9.11 1.77
N GLU A 23 -4.47 -9.53 1.34
CA GLU A 23 -4.95 -9.36 -0.04
C GLU A 23 -5.31 -7.91 -0.35
N ILE A 24 -4.77 -7.37 -1.45
CA ILE A 24 -5.16 -6.04 -1.94
C ILE A 24 -6.34 -6.18 -2.92
N PRO A 25 -7.49 -5.52 -2.65
CA PRO A 25 -8.61 -5.53 -3.57
C PRO A 25 -8.25 -4.93 -4.94
N ARG A 26 -8.85 -5.51 -6.00
CA ARG A 26 -8.66 -5.09 -7.40
C ARG A 26 -7.19 -5.15 -7.84
N SER A 27 -6.41 -6.05 -7.23
CA SER A 27 -5.04 -6.33 -7.64
C SER A 27 -4.87 -7.73 -8.19
N THR A 28 -3.88 -7.88 -9.07
CA THR A 28 -3.42 -9.16 -9.57
C THR A 28 -1.90 -9.17 -9.56
N GLN A 29 -1.33 -10.37 -9.45
CA GLN A 29 0.10 -10.61 -9.57
C GLN A 29 0.34 -11.44 -10.83
N VAL A 30 1.29 -11.00 -11.65
CA VAL A 30 1.77 -11.75 -12.81
C VAL A 30 3.27 -11.91 -12.73
N GLU A 31 3.79 -13.02 -13.23
CA GLU A 31 5.23 -13.26 -13.28
C GLU A 31 5.80 -12.82 -14.62
N LEU A 32 6.88 -12.05 -14.58
CA LEU A 32 7.65 -11.64 -15.75
C LEU A 32 9.03 -12.29 -15.70
N THR A 33 9.32 -13.13 -16.68
CA THR A 33 10.64 -13.78 -16.80
C THR A 33 11.52 -13.00 -17.76
N ASP A 34 12.69 -12.55 -17.29
CA ASP A 34 13.71 -11.96 -18.17
C ASP A 34 14.31 -13.05 -19.06
N PRO A 35 14.20 -12.95 -20.40
CA PRO A 35 14.71 -13.96 -21.31
C PRO A 35 16.23 -14.12 -21.24
N ALA A 36 16.98 -13.04 -20.93
CA ALA A 36 18.43 -13.02 -20.89
C ALA A 36 18.98 -13.63 -19.58
N THR A 37 18.41 -13.25 -18.44
CA THR A 37 18.93 -13.68 -17.12
C THR A 37 18.15 -14.82 -16.47
N LYS A 38 16.98 -15.20 -17.01
CA LYS A 38 16.04 -16.17 -16.43
C LYS A 38 15.49 -15.78 -15.06
N ARG A 39 15.69 -14.53 -14.63
CA ARG A 39 15.11 -14.02 -13.39
C ARG A 39 13.61 -13.85 -13.55
N VAL A 40 12.87 -14.28 -12.54
CA VAL A 40 11.41 -14.12 -12.47
C VAL A 40 11.11 -12.95 -11.54
N TYR A 41 10.37 -11.99 -12.07
CA TYR A 41 9.96 -10.78 -11.36
C TYR A 41 8.45 -10.79 -11.15
N PRO A 42 7.96 -10.73 -9.90
CA PRO A 42 6.54 -10.52 -9.67
C PRO A 42 6.17 -9.07 -10.02
N ILE A 43 5.17 -8.92 -10.88
CA ILE A 43 4.58 -7.64 -11.27
C ILE A 43 3.19 -7.55 -10.66
N TYR A 44 2.97 -6.51 -9.86
CA TYR A 44 1.68 -6.24 -9.23
C TYR A 44 0.92 -5.22 -10.06
N ILE A 45 -0.33 -5.53 -10.36
CA ILE A 45 -1.21 -4.70 -11.18
C ILE A 45 -2.43 -4.37 -10.34
N LYS A 46 -2.80 -3.10 -10.24
CA LYS A 46 -4.04 -2.67 -9.59
C LYS A 46 -4.88 -1.84 -10.56
N VAL A 47 -6.17 -2.14 -10.61
CA VAL A 47 -7.11 -1.42 -11.49
C VAL A 47 -8.06 -0.51 -10.71
N PRO A 48 -8.49 0.63 -11.27
CA PRO A 48 -9.47 1.52 -10.65
C PRO A 48 -10.85 0.85 -10.52
N ARG A 49 -11.70 1.34 -9.62
CA ARG A 49 -13.02 0.74 -9.33
C ARG A 49 -13.92 0.69 -10.57
N SER A 50 -13.79 1.69 -11.44
CA SER A 50 -14.56 1.85 -12.67
C SER A 50 -14.01 1.06 -13.86
N PHE A 51 -12.91 0.31 -13.70
CA PHE A 51 -12.21 -0.32 -14.83
C PHE A 51 -13.10 -1.31 -15.60
N ALA A 52 -13.73 -2.26 -14.89
CA ALA A 52 -14.56 -3.29 -15.51
C ALA A 52 -15.86 -2.73 -16.15
N SER A 53 -16.38 -1.63 -15.62
CA SER A 53 -17.63 -1.02 -16.12
C SER A 53 -17.42 -0.01 -17.25
N ASN A 54 -16.18 0.32 -17.61
CA ASN A 54 -15.86 1.32 -18.63
C ASN A 54 -14.75 0.78 -19.57
N PRO A 55 -15.08 -0.20 -20.44
CA PRO A 55 -14.08 -0.86 -21.29
C PRO A 55 -13.41 0.09 -22.30
N ASP A 56 -14.11 1.13 -22.74
CA ASP A 56 -13.61 2.10 -23.74
C ASP A 56 -12.83 3.27 -23.10
N LYS A 57 -12.74 3.32 -21.77
CA LYS A 57 -12.07 4.42 -21.07
C LYS A 57 -10.58 4.15 -20.95
N ALA A 58 -9.78 5.04 -21.52
CA ALA A 58 -8.35 5.09 -21.25
C ALA A 58 -8.09 5.61 -19.83
N TYR A 59 -7.21 4.92 -19.09
CA TYR A 59 -6.77 5.33 -17.77
C TYR A 59 -5.27 5.63 -17.80
N PRO A 60 -4.78 6.66 -17.08
CA PRO A 60 -3.35 6.85 -16.90
C PRO A 60 -2.75 5.66 -16.15
N VAL A 61 -1.55 5.25 -16.56
CA VAL A 61 -0.80 4.16 -15.92
C VAL A 61 0.35 4.75 -15.11
N ILE A 62 0.45 4.36 -13.85
CA ILE A 62 1.54 4.74 -12.96
C ILE A 62 2.44 3.52 -12.77
N TYR A 63 3.71 3.67 -13.12
CA TYR A 63 4.72 2.64 -12.91
C TYR A 63 5.44 2.89 -11.60
N LEU A 64 5.54 1.85 -10.77
CA LEU A 64 6.23 1.89 -9.48
C LEU A 64 7.39 0.90 -9.52
N THR A 65 8.57 1.37 -9.14
CA THR A 65 9.69 0.49 -8.79
C THR A 65 9.50 -0.04 -7.37
N ASP A 66 10.08 -1.20 -7.05
CA ASP A 66 9.91 -1.86 -5.75
C ASP A 66 8.44 -2.26 -5.47
N GLY A 67 7.96 -3.24 -6.23
CA GLY A 67 6.57 -3.70 -6.14
C GLY A 67 6.20 -4.31 -4.80
N LEU A 68 7.14 -4.89 -4.04
CA LEU A 68 6.83 -5.46 -2.73
C LEU A 68 6.47 -4.39 -1.69
N TYR A 69 7.06 -3.20 -1.81
CA TYR A 69 6.85 -2.10 -0.87
C TYR A 69 5.97 -0.98 -1.44
N SER A 70 6.38 -0.36 -2.55
CA SER A 70 5.73 0.84 -3.08
C SER A 70 4.31 0.59 -3.57
N PHE A 71 4.02 -0.61 -4.08
CA PHE A 71 2.67 -0.99 -4.49
C PHE A 71 1.67 -0.94 -3.32
N GLN A 72 2.07 -1.45 -2.15
CA GLN A 72 1.24 -1.49 -0.96
C GLN A 72 0.90 -0.07 -0.48
N ILE A 73 1.91 0.80 -0.43
CA ILE A 73 1.76 2.21 -0.02
C ILE A 73 0.84 2.97 -0.99
N ALA A 74 1.08 2.89 -2.30
CA ALA A 74 0.25 3.55 -3.30
C ALA A 74 -1.19 2.99 -3.32
N SER A 75 -1.33 1.66 -3.13
CA SER A 75 -2.61 1.01 -3.05
C SER A 75 -3.41 1.45 -1.82
N GLY A 76 -2.76 1.56 -0.66
CA GLY A 76 -3.38 2.06 0.57
C GLY A 76 -3.84 3.51 0.43
N ALA A 77 -2.97 4.39 -0.11
CA ALA A 77 -3.28 5.80 -0.32
C ALA A 77 -4.49 6.00 -1.25
N THR A 78 -4.53 5.28 -2.38
CA THR A 78 -5.67 5.34 -3.32
C THR A 78 -6.96 4.77 -2.73
N GLN A 79 -6.89 3.71 -1.91
CA GLN A 79 -8.07 3.17 -1.23
C GLN A 79 -8.63 4.12 -0.18
N LEU A 80 -7.75 4.76 0.59
CA LEU A 80 -8.17 5.74 1.58
C LEU A 80 -8.85 6.93 0.90
N TYR A 81 -8.28 7.44 -0.19
CA TYR A 81 -8.91 8.50 -0.97
C TYR A 81 -10.29 8.07 -1.50
N ASP A 82 -10.38 6.90 -2.13
CA ASP A 82 -11.66 6.36 -2.64
C ASP A 82 -12.71 6.26 -1.53
N LYS A 83 -12.31 5.83 -0.32
CA LYS A 83 -13.21 5.67 0.83
C LYS A 83 -13.70 7.02 1.35
N LEU A 84 -12.78 7.97 1.55
CA LEU A 84 -13.12 9.32 1.99
C LEU A 84 -14.07 10.00 1.00
N MET A 85 -13.85 9.82 -0.30
CA MET A 85 -14.74 10.37 -1.33
C MET A 85 -16.10 9.69 -1.41
N SER A 86 -16.20 8.40 -1.08
CA SER A 86 -17.49 7.71 -1.08
C SER A 86 -18.33 7.94 0.18
N GLU A 87 -17.70 8.21 1.32
CA GLU A 87 -18.37 8.30 2.63
C GLU A 87 -18.43 9.72 3.21
N GLY A 88 -17.57 10.64 2.77
CA GLY A 88 -17.39 11.96 3.39
C GLY A 88 -18.49 12.98 3.15
N GLY A 89 -19.28 12.83 2.07
CA GLY A 89 -20.33 13.77 1.69
C GLY A 89 -19.83 15.21 1.49
N ASP A 90 -20.75 16.18 1.55
CA ASP A 90 -20.46 17.60 1.23
C ASP A 90 -19.62 18.32 2.31
N ASN A 91 -19.47 17.73 3.50
CA ASN A 91 -18.73 18.32 4.61
C ASN A 91 -17.23 17.95 4.63
N LEU A 92 -16.77 17.15 3.65
CA LEU A 92 -15.39 16.71 3.56
C LEU A 92 -14.74 17.21 2.26
N THR A 93 -13.72 18.05 2.40
CA THR A 93 -12.81 18.37 1.29
C THR A 93 -11.52 17.57 1.46
N VAL A 94 -11.16 16.76 0.47
CA VAL A 94 -9.90 15.98 0.50
C VAL A 94 -8.97 16.48 -0.58
N LYS A 95 -7.73 16.78 -0.20
CA LYS A 95 -6.63 17.03 -1.13
C LYS A 95 -5.82 15.75 -1.32
N PHE A 96 -5.80 15.24 -2.54
CA PHE A 96 -4.92 14.15 -2.96
C PHE A 96 -3.98 14.68 -4.05
N MET A 97 -2.69 14.50 -3.86
CA MET A 97 -1.69 15.07 -4.77
C MET A 97 -0.46 14.17 -4.90
N ILE A 98 0.16 14.26 -6.07
CA ILE A 98 1.48 13.68 -6.34
C ILE A 98 2.49 14.82 -6.18
N ILE A 99 3.58 14.56 -5.45
CA ILE A 99 4.68 15.51 -5.30
C ILE A 99 5.83 15.01 -6.16
N ASP A 100 6.07 15.73 -7.24
CA ASP A 100 7.10 15.37 -8.20
C ASP A 100 8.50 15.47 -7.57
N GLU A 101 9.39 14.58 -7.99
CA GLU A 101 10.80 14.52 -7.60
C GLU A 101 11.07 14.39 -6.08
N ALA A 102 10.03 14.10 -5.29
CA ALA A 102 10.19 13.84 -3.86
C ALA A 102 11.10 12.62 -3.63
N LYS A 103 12.02 12.75 -2.68
CA LYS A 103 12.89 11.68 -2.19
C LYS A 103 12.52 11.38 -0.75
N HIS A 104 12.98 10.25 -0.22
CA HIS A 104 12.70 9.84 1.16
C HIS A 104 12.98 10.96 2.19
N ALA A 105 14.08 11.71 2.02
CA ALA A 105 14.44 12.80 2.92
C ALA A 105 13.62 14.10 2.73
N THR A 106 13.04 14.34 1.55
CA THR A 106 12.31 15.57 1.24
C THR A 106 10.79 15.41 1.33
N ALA A 107 10.28 14.17 1.24
CA ALA A 107 8.85 13.90 1.26
C ALA A 107 8.15 14.47 2.50
N PHE A 108 8.72 14.28 3.69
CA PHE A 108 8.13 14.77 4.94
C PHE A 108 8.06 16.31 5.01
N PRO A 109 9.18 17.06 4.89
CA PRO A 109 9.10 18.52 4.98
C PRO A 109 8.24 19.13 3.86
N THR A 110 8.26 18.58 2.64
CA THR A 110 7.44 19.08 1.53
C THR A 110 5.95 18.83 1.77
N THR A 111 5.55 17.63 2.18
CA THR A 111 4.14 17.31 2.49
C THR A 111 3.61 18.12 3.67
N LEU A 112 4.43 18.36 4.70
CA LEU A 112 4.05 19.19 5.85
C LEU A 112 3.76 20.63 5.44
N ILE A 113 4.65 21.26 4.68
CA ILE A 113 4.49 22.66 4.25
C ILE A 113 3.27 22.79 3.33
N GLN A 114 3.13 21.91 2.33
CA GLN A 114 1.97 21.94 1.42
C GLN A 114 0.66 21.62 2.14
N GLY A 115 0.68 20.74 3.14
CA GLY A 115 -0.49 20.43 3.96
C GLY A 115 -0.93 21.61 4.83
N LEU A 116 0.01 22.31 5.46
CA LEU A 116 -0.28 23.52 6.23
C LEU A 116 -0.75 24.66 5.33
N ASP A 117 -0.13 24.83 4.16
CA ASP A 117 -0.57 25.79 3.15
C ASP A 117 -1.98 25.48 2.66
N TRP A 118 -2.34 24.22 2.43
CA TRP A 118 -3.71 23.87 2.07
C TRP A 118 -4.71 24.10 3.21
N LEU A 119 -4.33 23.83 4.46
CA LEU A 119 -5.20 23.98 5.63
C LEU A 119 -5.45 25.45 6.02
N TYR A 120 -4.43 26.32 5.85
CA TYR A 120 -4.46 27.70 6.33
C TYR A 120 -4.30 28.77 5.22
N GLY A 121 -3.86 28.39 4.03
CA GLY A 121 -3.65 29.28 2.88
C GLY A 121 -4.98 29.71 2.27
N LEU A 122 -5.45 30.88 2.71
CA LEU A 122 -6.66 31.55 2.21
C LEU A 122 -6.45 32.05 0.77
N PRO A 123 -7.51 32.05 -0.07
CA PRO A 123 -8.67 32.90 0.15
C PRO A 123 -9.94 32.11 0.45
N ARG A 124 -10.65 32.52 1.51
CA ARG A 124 -12.10 32.33 1.62
C ARG A 124 -12.80 33.42 0.84
#